data_AF-A0A3D0T5X0-F1
#
_entry.id   AF-A0A3D0T5X0-F1
#
_cell.length_a   1.000
_cell.length_b   1.000
_cell.length_c   1.000
_cell.angle_alpha   90.00
_cell.angle_beta   90.00
_cell.angle_gamma   90.00
#
_symmetry.space_group_name_H-M   'P 1'
#
loop_
_entity.id
_entity.type
_entity.pdbx_description
1 polymer ?
#
loop_
_entity_poly.entity_id
_entity_poly.type
_entity_poly.pdbx_seq_one_letter_code
_entity_poly.pdbx_strand_id
1 'polypeptide(L)'
;MYRRKLKHSRVKNLFKFASQKNNATCLVESALEYDACFHFEYSPNIKSFEAQPLGFHYVYEDRKFPYTPDFLLHYNDGGQKYLEIKTAKELSKLEVKQIAIASRDLSAYPEDIQKNSTCQIQGKITNIN
;
A
#
# COMPACT_ATOMS: atom_id res chain seq x y z
N MET A 1 5.50 -4.39 15.78
CA MET A 1 4.43 -4.28 14.76
C MET A 1 3.10 -4.13 15.47
N TYR A 2 2.13 -3.42 14.89
CA TYR A 2 0.79 -3.25 15.46
C TYR A 2 -0.28 -3.41 14.38
N ARG A 3 -1.46 -3.94 14.72
CA ARG A 3 -2.59 -4.02 13.79
C ARG A 3 -3.61 -2.93 14.11
N ARG A 4 -3.94 -2.10 13.12
CA ARG A 4 -4.96 -1.05 13.27
C ARG A 4 -6.34 -1.71 13.34
N LYS A 5 -7.17 -1.28 14.29
CA LYS A 5 -8.60 -1.62 14.32
C LYS A 5 -9.36 -0.52 13.60
N LEU A 6 -9.87 -0.83 12.41
CA LEU A 6 -10.75 0.08 11.67
C LEU A 6 -12.01 0.36 12.49
N LYS A 7 -12.32 1.64 12.68
CA LYS A 7 -13.53 2.12 13.36
C LYS A 7 -14.31 2.98 12.40
N HIS A 8 -15.63 2.92 12.49
CA HIS A 8 -16.49 3.85 11.74
C HIS A 8 -16.19 5.28 12.18
N SER A 9 -15.99 6.17 11.20
CA SER A 9 -15.73 7.60 11.41
C SER A 9 -16.81 8.39 10.68
N ARG A 10 -17.18 9.57 11.21
CA ARG A 10 -18.09 10.48 10.50
C ARG A 10 -17.49 11.11 9.25
N VAL A 11 -16.16 11.07 9.13
CA VAL A 11 -15.41 11.72 8.06
C VAL A 11 -15.00 10.73 6.97
N LYS A 12 -14.73 9.47 7.34
CA LYS A 12 -14.25 8.45 6.41
C LYS A 12 -15.33 7.40 6.16
N ASN A 13 -15.61 7.15 4.90
CA ASN A 13 -16.47 6.05 4.48
C ASN A 13 -15.65 4.76 4.44
N LEU A 14 -16.16 3.71 5.07
CA LEU A 14 -15.58 2.37 5.01
C LEU A 14 -16.24 1.61 3.86
N PHE A 15 -15.44 1.06 2.95
CA PHE A 15 -15.91 0.23 1.86
C PHE A 15 -15.57 -1.23 2.13
N LYS A 16 -16.45 -2.14 1.71
CA LYS A 16 -16.31 -3.59 1.87
C LYS A 16 -16.17 -4.22 0.49
N PHE A 17 -14.99 -4.76 0.21
CA PHE A 17 -14.70 -5.45 -1.04
C PHE A 17 -14.65 -6.97 -0.80
N ALA A 18 -15.54 -7.73 -1.45
CA ALA A 18 -15.51 -9.19 -1.37
C ALA A 18 -14.49 -9.72 -2.38
N SER A 19 -13.37 -10.25 -1.90
CA SER A 19 -12.30 -10.82 -2.74
C SER A 19 -12.42 -12.35 -2.76
N GLN A 20 -12.44 -12.93 -3.96
CA GLN A 20 -12.36 -14.37 -4.15
C GLN A 20 -10.93 -14.86 -3.94
N LYS A 21 -9.93 -14.11 -4.43
CA LYS A 21 -8.51 -14.42 -4.23
C LYS A 21 -8.09 -14.54 -2.78
N ASN A 22 -8.59 -13.62 -1.95
CA ASN A 22 -8.28 -13.62 -0.52
C ASN A 22 -9.24 -14.50 0.29
N ASN A 23 -10.30 -15.02 -0.35
CA ASN A 23 -11.41 -15.71 0.30
C ASN A 23 -11.96 -14.95 1.53
N ALA A 24 -12.00 -13.61 1.42
CA ALA A 24 -12.30 -12.72 2.54
C ALA A 24 -12.84 -11.38 2.05
N THR A 25 -13.55 -10.67 2.94
CA THR A 25 -13.94 -9.28 2.70
C THR A 25 -12.82 -8.34 3.16
N CYS A 26 -12.27 -7.58 2.24
CA CYS A 26 -11.30 -6.52 2.51
C CYS A 26 -12.05 -5.24 2.90
N LEU A 27 -11.61 -4.59 3.98
CA LEU A 27 -12.11 -3.29 4.42
C LEU A 27 -11.12 -2.21 4.02
N VAL A 28 -11.60 -1.20 3.31
CA VAL A 28 -10.78 -0.07 2.82
C VAL A 28 -11.40 1.26 3.22
N GLU A 29 -10.59 2.31 3.34
CA GLU A 29 -10.98 3.61 3.90
C GLU A 29 -11.26 4.68 2.85
N SER A 30 -11.07 4.37 1.55
CA SER A 30 -11.34 5.30 0.46
C SER A 30 -11.90 4.61 -0.78
N ALA A 31 -12.61 5.37 -1.62
CA ALA A 31 -13.14 4.88 -2.89
C ALA A 31 -12.00 4.51 -3.86
N LEU A 32 -10.88 5.24 -3.82
CA LEU A 32 -9.72 4.96 -4.66
C LEU A 32 -9.05 3.62 -4.27
N GLU A 33 -8.96 3.32 -2.97
CA GLU A 33 -8.52 2.01 -2.49
C GLU A 33 -9.49 0.90 -2.92
N TYR A 34 -10.80 1.19 -2.88
CA TYR A 34 -11.83 0.25 -3.32
C TYR A 34 -11.70 -0.08 -4.81
N ASP A 35 -11.48 0.93 -5.65
CA ASP A 35 -11.26 0.75 -7.09
C ASP A 35 -9.96 -0.05 -7.36
N ALA A 36 -8.91 0.19 -6.57
CA ALA A 36 -7.68 -0.55 -6.66
C ALA A 36 -7.84 -2.06 -6.34
N CYS A 37 -8.75 -2.42 -5.43
CA CYS A 37 -9.04 -3.82 -5.14
C CYS A 37 -9.48 -4.60 -6.39
N PHE A 38 -10.24 -3.98 -7.30
CA PHE A 38 -10.61 -4.65 -8.57
C PHE A 38 -9.38 -4.94 -9.42
N HIS A 39 -8.44 -4.01 -9.51
CA HIS A 39 -7.20 -4.24 -10.24
C HIS A 39 -6.37 -5.40 -9.65
N PHE A 40 -6.36 -5.55 -8.33
CA PHE A 40 -5.67 -6.66 -7.67
C PHE A 40 -6.39 -7.99 -7.88
N GLU A 41 -7.72 -7.98 -7.79
CA GLU A 41 -8.57 -9.15 -7.99
C GLU A 41 -8.41 -9.74 -9.39
N TYR A 42 -8.35 -8.90 -10.43
CA TYR A 42 -8.28 -9.39 -11.82
C TYR A 42 -6.86 -9.52 -12.40
N SER A 43 -5.83 -9.03 -11.71
CA SER A 43 -4.45 -9.17 -12.18
C SER A 43 -3.95 -10.62 -12.06
N PRO A 44 -3.49 -11.29 -13.13
CA PRO A 44 -3.07 -12.69 -13.07
C PRO A 44 -1.81 -12.91 -12.22
N ASN A 45 -0.97 -11.89 -12.07
CA ASN A 45 0.31 -11.97 -11.37
C ASN A 45 0.17 -11.86 -9.84
N ILE A 46 -0.98 -11.39 -9.35
CA ILE A 46 -1.25 -11.20 -7.93
C ILE A 46 -1.97 -12.43 -7.40
N LYS A 47 -1.34 -13.09 -6.42
CA LYS A 47 -1.87 -14.25 -5.71
C LYS A 47 -2.93 -13.85 -4.69
N SER A 48 -2.59 -12.88 -3.85
CA SER A 48 -3.45 -12.34 -2.79
C SER A 48 -3.03 -10.93 -2.41
N PHE A 49 -3.87 -10.23 -1.68
CA PHE A 49 -3.57 -8.90 -1.15
C PHE A 49 -4.14 -8.72 0.26
N GLU A 50 -3.48 -7.92 1.10
CA GLU A 50 -3.98 -7.54 2.41
C GLU A 50 -4.17 -6.02 2.48
N ALA A 51 -5.37 -5.58 2.86
CA ALA A 51 -5.65 -4.18 3.16
C ALA A 51 -5.23 -3.85 4.60
N GLN A 52 -4.53 -2.72 4.79
CA GLN A 52 -3.95 -2.26 6.05
C GLN A 52 -3.22 -3.37 6.84
N PRO A 53 -2.10 -3.89 6.30
CA PRO A 53 -1.29 -4.92 6.96
C PRO A 53 -0.66 -4.41 8.26
N LEU A 54 0.16 -5.25 8.90
CA LEU A 54 0.88 -4.89 10.12
C LEU A 54 1.67 -3.58 9.96
N GLY A 55 1.30 -2.58 10.76
CA GLY A 55 1.98 -1.30 10.82
C GLY A 55 3.34 -1.42 11.49
N PHE A 56 4.29 -0.64 10.98
CA PHE A 56 5.63 -0.50 11.53
C PHE A 56 5.87 0.93 12.03
N HIS A 57 6.94 1.14 12.78
CA HIS A 57 7.34 2.46 13.23
C HIS A 57 8.62 2.84 12.50
N TYR A 58 8.66 4.05 11.95
CA TYR A 58 9.86 4.63 11.35
C TYR A 58 10.41 5.73 12.27
N VAL A 59 11.71 5.98 12.16
CA VAL A 59 12.36 7.08 12.89
C VAL A 59 12.65 8.19 11.89
N TYR A 60 12.22 9.40 12.20
CA TYR A 60 12.54 10.60 11.44
C TYR A 60 12.82 11.74 12.43
N GLU A 61 13.97 12.40 12.28
CA GLU A 61 14.43 13.46 13.20
C GLU A 61 14.35 13.06 14.69
N ASP A 62 14.89 11.87 15.01
CA ASP A 62 14.89 11.26 16.36
C ASP A 62 13.51 10.99 16.98
N ARG A 63 12.44 11.13 16.19
CA ARG A 63 11.07 10.85 16.61
C ARG A 63 10.54 9.59 15.92
N LYS A 64 9.83 8.76 16.69
CA LYS A 64 9.18 7.54 16.19
C LYS A 64 7.78 7.85 15.69
N PHE A 65 7.53 7.55 14.42
CA PHE A 65 6.24 7.72 13.79
C PHE A 65 5.65 6.38 13.37
N PRO A 66 4.36 6.13 13.63
CA PRO A 66 3.69 4.95 13.13
C PRO A 66 3.39 5.10 11.63
N TYR A 67 3.66 4.05 10.86
CA TYR A 67 3.28 3.94 9.45
C TYR A 67 2.58 2.61 9.21
N THR A 68 1.47 2.67 8.48
CA THR A 68 0.75 1.50 7.99
C THR A 68 0.49 1.74 6.52
N PRO A 69 1.05 0.92 5.62
CA PRO A 69 0.76 1.05 4.20
C PRO A 69 -0.71 0.69 3.93
N ASP A 70 -1.27 1.22 2.84
CA ASP A 70 -2.66 0.92 2.46
C ASP A 70 -2.85 -0.56 2.07
N PHE A 71 -1.91 -1.13 1.30
CA PHE A 71 -1.96 -2.54 0.87
C PHE A 71 -0.62 -3.26 0.94
N LEU A 72 -0.68 -4.58 1.11
CA LEU A 72 0.40 -5.53 0.84
C LEU A 72 -0.04 -6.49 -0.26
N LEU A 73 0.68 -6.52 -1.38
CA LEU A 73 0.45 -7.45 -2.48
C LEU A 73 1.37 -8.65 -2.36
N HIS A 74 0.83 -9.84 -2.59
CA HIS A 74 1.58 -11.09 -2.73
C HIS A 74 1.50 -11.53 -4.19
N TYR A 75 2.66 -11.70 -4.81
CA TYR A 75 2.78 -12.12 -6.20
C TYR A 75 2.96 -13.65 -6.28
N ASN A 76 2.67 -14.21 -7.46
CA ASN A 76 2.78 -15.66 -7.69
C ASN A 76 4.21 -16.19 -7.61
N ASP A 77 5.21 -15.33 -7.87
CA ASP A 77 6.64 -15.64 -7.78
C ASP A 77 7.17 -15.65 -6.33
N GLY A 78 6.31 -15.41 -5.34
CA GLY A 78 6.70 -15.25 -3.93
C GLY A 78 7.08 -13.81 -3.56
N GLY A 79 7.04 -12.89 -4.54
CA GLY A 79 7.21 -11.46 -4.38
C GLY A 79 6.21 -10.86 -3.39
N GLN A 80 6.65 -9.87 -2.63
CA GLN A 80 5.76 -9.07 -1.78
C GLN A 80 6.04 -7.59 -1.98
N LYS A 81 4.98 -6.77 -2.02
CA LYS A 81 5.12 -5.33 -2.20
C LYS A 81 4.09 -4.55 -1.39
N TYR A 82 4.58 -3.58 -0.63
CA TYR A 82 3.72 -2.58 0.02
C TYR A 82 3.33 -1.49 -0.99
N LEU A 83 2.06 -1.11 -0.99
CA LEU A 83 1.50 -0.11 -1.89
C LEU A 83 0.74 0.95 -1.09
N GLU A 84 1.00 2.21 -1.43
CA GLU A 84 0.28 3.36 -0.92
C GLU A 84 -0.57 3.94 -2.05
N ILE A 85 -1.87 4.14 -1.79
CA ILE A 85 -2.81 4.62 -2.80
C ILE A 85 -3.26 6.01 -2.41
N LYS A 86 -2.88 6.98 -3.24
CA LYS A 86 -3.17 8.40 -3.02
C LYS A 86 -3.55 9.05 -4.34
N THR A 87 -4.46 10.01 -4.29
CA THR A 87 -4.76 10.84 -5.45
C THR A 87 -3.58 11.75 -5.78
N ALA A 88 -3.48 12.21 -7.04
CA ALA A 88 -2.44 13.14 -7.47
C ALA A 88 -2.42 14.42 -6.61
N LYS A 89 -3.59 14.90 -6.16
CA LYS A 89 -3.72 16.04 -5.27
C LYS A 89 -3.10 15.78 -3.89
N GLU A 90 -3.25 14.57 -3.36
CA GLU A 90 -2.72 14.19 -2.05
C GLU A 90 -1.21 13.98 -2.06
N LEU A 91 -0.64 13.50 -3.17
CA LEU A 91 0.81 13.36 -3.33
C LEU A 91 1.57 14.69 -3.20
N SER A 92 0.90 15.82 -3.43
CA SER A 92 1.50 17.14 -3.28
C SER A 92 1.72 17.54 -1.81
N LYS A 93 1.00 16.92 -0.85
CA LYS A 93 1.07 17.24 0.57
C LYS A 93 2.41 16.85 1.19
N LEU A 94 2.92 17.70 2.08
CA LEU A 94 4.22 17.53 2.73
C LEU A 94 4.32 16.24 3.55
N GLU A 95 3.25 15.86 4.26
CA GLU A 95 3.22 14.63 5.06
C GLU A 95 3.45 13.37 4.20
N VAL A 96 2.82 13.30 3.03
CA VAL A 96 2.97 12.17 2.10
C VAL A 96 4.39 12.13 1.53
N LYS A 97 4.98 13.29 1.24
CA LYS A 97 6.37 13.39 0.78
C LYS A 97 7.35 12.94 1.88
N GLN A 98 7.13 13.33 3.13
CA GLN A 98 7.96 12.91 4.27
C GLN A 98 7.91 11.39 4.46
N ILE A 99 6.72 10.80 4.39
CA ILE A 99 6.55 9.35 4.43
C ILE A 99 7.27 8.67 3.26
N ALA A 100 7.13 9.21 2.04
CA ALA A 100 7.82 8.67 0.87
C ALA A 100 9.35 8.71 1.03
N ILE A 101 9.90 9.81 1.55
CA ILE A 101 11.33 9.97 1.83
C ILE A 101 11.77 8.99 2.91
N ALA A 102 11.07 8.94 4.05
CA ALA A 102 11.39 8.02 5.14
C ALA A 102 11.29 6.55 4.70
N SER A 103 10.30 6.20 3.87
CA SER A 103 10.14 4.85 3.32
C SER A 103 11.24 4.48 2.32
N ARG A 104 11.82 5.49 1.64
CA ARG A 104 12.98 5.32 0.77
C ARG A 104 14.24 5.10 1.60
N ASP A 105 14.42 5.82 2.70
CA ASP A 105 15.57 5.67 3.60
C ASP A 105 15.52 4.38 4.43
N LEU A 106 14.31 3.84 4.66
CA LEU A 106 14.07 2.50 5.23
C LEU A 106 14.62 1.34 4.40
N SER A 107 15.11 1.58 3.17
CA SER A 107 15.85 0.56 2.40
C SER A 107 17.20 0.19 3.02
N ALA A 108 17.61 0.83 4.13
CA ALA A 108 18.93 0.66 4.76
C ALA A 108 19.02 -0.35 5.94
N TYR A 109 17.96 -1.03 6.39
CA TYR A 109 18.02 -2.04 7.48
C TYR A 109 16.88 -3.09 7.40
N PRO A 110 17.00 -4.27 8.06
CA PRO A 110 17.85 -5.45 7.78
C PRO A 110 17.26 -6.38 6.70
N GLU A 111 18.03 -7.37 6.27
CA GLU A 111 17.91 -8.21 5.05
C GLU A 111 16.60 -8.99 4.80
N ASP A 112 15.63 -8.95 5.70
CA ASP A 112 14.41 -9.78 5.59
C ASP A 112 13.37 -9.22 4.59
N ILE A 113 13.51 -7.95 4.20
CA ILE A 113 12.56 -7.22 3.33
C ILE A 113 13.11 -6.99 1.91
N GLN A 114 14.43 -7.12 1.72
CA GLN A 114 15.11 -6.72 0.47
C GLN A 114 14.99 -7.72 -0.69
N LYS A 115 14.41 -8.91 -0.52
CA LYS A 115 14.48 -9.93 -1.58
C LYS A 115 13.58 -9.70 -2.80
N ASN A 116 12.58 -8.81 -2.77
CA ASN A 116 11.58 -8.71 -3.84
C ASN A 116 11.24 -7.27 -4.30
N SER A 117 12.16 -6.31 -4.12
CA SER A 117 11.98 -4.93 -4.56
C SER A 117 12.51 -4.68 -5.98
N THR A 118 11.87 -5.28 -6.98
CA THR A 118 11.96 -4.83 -8.39
C THR A 118 10.56 -4.62 -8.93
N CYS A 119 10.05 -3.40 -8.80
CA CYS A 119 8.88 -2.98 -9.54
C CYS A 119 9.24 -1.72 -10.33
N GLN A 120 9.56 -1.96 -11.60
CA GLN A 120 9.64 -0.96 -12.65
C GLN A 120 8.33 -0.14 -12.66
N ILE A 121 8.46 1.17 -12.51
CA ILE A 121 7.42 2.09 -12.95
C ILE A 121 7.53 2.15 -14.47
N GLN A 122 6.80 1.29 -15.19
CA GLN A 122 6.54 1.52 -16.61
C GLN A 122 5.24 2.33 -16.75
N GLY A 123 5.38 3.64 -16.60
CA GLY A 123 4.50 4.59 -17.26
C GLY A 123 5.20 5.10 -18.52
N LYS A 124 5.28 4.28 -19.57
CA LYS A 124 5.61 4.81 -20.90
C LYS A 124 4.35 5.53 -21.40
N ILE A 125 4.38 6.86 -21.36
CA ILE A 125 3.55 7.67 -22.26
C ILE A 125 4.20 7.54 -23.63
N THR A 126 3.70 6.65 -24.47
CA THR A 126 3.97 6.73 -25.92
C THR A 126 2.91 7.66 -26.50
N ASN A 127 3.32 8.89 -26.81
CA ASN A 127 2.61 9.73 -27.77
C ASN A 127 2.51 8.96 -29.09
N ILE A 128 1.29 8.76 -29.56
CA ILE A 128 1.01 8.31 -30.92
C ILE A 128 0.66 9.59 -31.68
N ASN A 129 1.55 10.01 -32.57
CA ASN A 129 1.19 10.79 -33.75
C ASN A 129 0.83 9.81 -34.86
#